data_AF-A0A9Q1CD69-F1
#
_entry.id   AF-A0A9Q1CD69-F1
#
_cell.length_a   1.000
_cell.length_b   1.000
_cell.length_c   1.000
_cell.angle_alpha   90.00
_cell.angle_beta   90.00
_cell.angle_gamma   90.00
#
_symmetry.space_group_name_H-M   'P 1'
#
loop_
_entity.id
_entity.type
_entity.pdbx_description
1 polymer ?
#
loop_
_entity_poly.entity_id
_entity_poly.type
_entity_poly.pdbx_seq_one_letter_code
_entity_poly.pdbx_strand_id
1 'polypeptide(L)'
;MDVCVFCQHSLQNDGDVDVVTLRQKGVKGIINASKERGDDITISVGQRVHQKCRKRYCNKLSIASDKKPTAESGSKRTLRSQTDHFEFSEHCFFCGQPAVQKESKHQYFPVKTFEFQKKIESVCEERGHLDEWANHVRGRLALVSDLHAADAVYHQACSVNFRTHKQIPQYFTNKSQSKRVAGRPEDQNQASAFAKVAKYLKENDDTQATLSDLVNKMKEFCDVPYSTVHMRKKLVDHFGDSIIITEVNGKPNVVTFTNTVWSILQEFYKRPKHQDSESEKLSIITAAGKLVRSDIKLMGALSKAYPTAKSVSWVDENLDYIPESAKLLLRVIMNEKKDTLKVASIGQALVQAALPRILMAPLQVALGVQMHHHFGSRFLIDTMNKLGFCSSYSEIQRFEASAAVNQGSHMPKVGEDRVLQFVADNVDHNVRTLDGHGSFHGMGIIAGITPGIENETSREGVCHW
;
A
#
# COMPACT_ATOMS: atom_id res chain seq x y z
N MET A 1 15.90 -6.73 -42.08
CA MET A 1 15.86 -6.43 -40.64
C MET A 1 14.49 -5.87 -40.34
N ASP A 2 13.73 -6.51 -39.44
CA ASP A 2 12.40 -6.04 -39.02
C ASP A 2 12.57 -4.75 -38.20
N VAL A 3 12.26 -3.58 -38.78
CA VAL A 3 12.34 -2.26 -38.11
C VAL A 3 10.96 -1.64 -37.97
N CYS A 4 10.74 -0.92 -36.86
CA CYS A 4 9.48 -0.22 -36.61
C CYS A 4 9.35 1.02 -37.52
N VAL A 5 8.27 1.13 -38.30
CA VAL A 5 8.04 2.26 -39.23
C VAL A 5 8.02 3.64 -38.53
N PHE A 6 7.59 3.71 -37.27
CA PHE A 6 7.44 4.97 -36.55
C PHE A 6 8.72 5.50 -35.90
N CYS A 7 9.65 4.61 -35.52
CA CYS A 7 10.87 5.00 -34.80
C CYS A 7 12.15 4.52 -35.46
N GLN A 8 12.06 3.71 -36.53
CA GLN A 8 13.18 3.14 -37.28
C GLN A 8 14.15 2.26 -36.45
N HIS A 9 13.77 1.88 -35.23
CA HIS A 9 14.54 0.96 -34.38
C HIS A 9 14.19 -0.51 -34.67
N SER A 10 15.15 -1.43 -34.40
CA SER A 10 15.00 -2.88 -34.53
C SER A 10 13.83 -3.43 -33.70
N LEU A 11 13.12 -4.41 -34.26
CA LEU A 11 12.08 -5.21 -33.59
C LEU A 11 12.62 -6.53 -33.02
N GLN A 12 13.93 -6.79 -33.14
CA GLN A 12 14.62 -7.96 -32.58
C GLN A 12 15.60 -7.50 -31.50
N ASN A 13 15.35 -7.96 -30.26
CA ASN A 13 16.16 -7.92 -29.03
C ASN A 13 16.35 -6.55 -28.35
N ASP A 14 15.57 -6.30 -27.30
CA ASP A 14 16.02 -6.46 -25.90
C ASP A 14 14.80 -6.31 -24.98
N GLY A 15 14.85 -6.90 -23.79
CA GLY A 15 13.72 -7.12 -22.89
C GLY A 15 12.67 -5.99 -22.84
N ASP A 16 11.41 -6.40 -23.00
CA ASP A 16 10.21 -5.65 -22.61
C ASP A 16 9.76 -4.47 -23.52
N VAL A 17 9.65 -4.71 -24.83
CA VAL A 17 8.90 -3.82 -25.73
C VAL A 17 7.86 -4.62 -26.51
N ASP A 18 6.60 -4.51 -26.11
CA ASP A 18 5.42 -5.07 -26.80
C ASP A 18 5.44 -4.76 -28.31
N VAL A 19 5.88 -5.72 -29.14
CA VAL A 19 5.77 -5.66 -30.60
C VAL A 19 4.42 -6.24 -31.01
N VAL A 20 3.65 -5.50 -31.81
CA VAL A 20 2.29 -5.89 -32.21
C VAL A 20 2.18 -5.97 -33.72
N THR A 21 1.53 -7.02 -34.21
CA THR A 21 1.20 -7.21 -35.63
C THR A 21 -0.07 -6.44 -35.98
N LEU A 22 -0.01 -5.59 -37.01
CA LEU A 22 -1.13 -4.77 -37.44
C LEU A 22 -2.22 -5.59 -38.12
N ARG A 23 -3.41 -5.63 -37.50
CA ARG A 23 -4.65 -6.17 -38.09
C ARG A 23 -5.36 -5.08 -38.92
N GLN A 24 -6.33 -5.45 -39.75
CA GLN A 24 -7.10 -4.53 -40.59
C GLN A 24 -7.63 -3.27 -39.86
N LYS A 25 -8.19 -3.41 -38.65
CA LYS A 25 -8.63 -2.27 -37.83
C LYS A 25 -7.47 -1.37 -37.38
N GLY A 26 -6.31 -1.97 -37.09
CA GLY A 26 -5.10 -1.24 -36.70
C GLY A 26 -4.54 -0.39 -37.84
N VAL A 27 -4.52 -0.95 -39.06
CA VAL A 27 -4.11 -0.22 -40.28
C VAL A 27 -5.05 0.95 -40.56
N LYS A 28 -6.37 0.74 -40.52
CA LYS A 28 -7.36 1.83 -40.69
C LYS A 28 -7.16 2.97 -39.69
N GLY A 29 -6.89 2.66 -38.42
CA GLY A 29 -6.67 3.69 -37.39
C GLY A 29 -5.42 4.54 -37.64
N ILE A 30 -4.34 3.91 -38.12
CA ILE A 30 -3.10 4.63 -38.44
C ILE A 30 -3.26 5.47 -39.71
N ILE A 31 -3.93 4.97 -40.74
CA ILE A 31 -4.23 5.76 -41.96
C ILE A 31 -5.07 7.00 -41.63
N ASN A 32 -6.06 6.88 -40.74
CA ASN A 32 -6.84 8.04 -40.30
C ASN A 32 -5.99 9.03 -39.50
N ALA A 33 -5.15 8.55 -38.58
CA ALA A 33 -4.23 9.41 -37.84
C ALA A 33 -3.23 10.12 -38.77
N SER A 34 -2.80 9.45 -39.84
CA SER A 34 -1.90 10.00 -40.85
C SER A 34 -2.57 11.10 -41.68
N LYS A 35 -3.80 10.86 -42.15
CA LYS A 35 -4.63 11.90 -42.79
C LYS A 35 -4.87 13.11 -41.88
N GLU A 36 -5.05 12.88 -40.58
CA GLU A 36 -5.19 13.99 -39.63
C GLU A 36 -3.86 14.73 -39.39
N ARG A 37 -2.71 14.06 -39.50
CA ARG A 37 -1.37 14.67 -39.34
C ARG A 37 -0.85 15.35 -40.61
N GLY A 38 -1.37 14.98 -41.78
CA GLY A 38 -0.88 15.47 -43.07
C GLY A 38 0.42 14.80 -43.54
N ASP A 39 0.79 13.65 -42.98
CA ASP A 39 1.89 12.82 -43.44
C ASP A 39 1.37 11.67 -44.34
N ASP A 40 2.26 11.02 -45.11
CA ASP A 40 1.91 9.89 -45.99
C ASP A 40 2.63 8.62 -45.53
N ILE A 41 2.03 7.91 -44.57
CA ILE A 41 2.60 6.68 -44.02
C ILE A 41 2.10 5.44 -44.78
N THR A 42 3.00 4.71 -45.41
CA THR A 42 2.69 3.43 -46.07
C THR A 42 2.78 2.28 -45.07
N ILE A 43 1.66 1.62 -44.77
CA ILE A 43 1.59 0.47 -43.87
C ILE A 43 0.69 -0.64 -44.43
N SER A 44 1.05 -1.90 -44.19
CA SER A 44 0.29 -3.07 -44.66
C SER A 44 -0.22 -3.95 -43.51
N VAL A 45 -1.28 -4.72 -43.77
CA VAL A 45 -1.80 -5.70 -42.82
C VAL A 45 -0.77 -6.82 -42.64
N GLY A 46 -0.43 -7.15 -41.40
CA GLY A 46 0.62 -8.12 -41.07
C GLY A 46 1.97 -7.50 -40.69
N GLN A 47 2.15 -6.18 -40.83
CA GLN A 47 3.38 -5.50 -40.44
C GLN A 47 3.51 -5.38 -38.92
N ARG A 48 4.73 -5.54 -38.39
CA ARG A 48 5.05 -5.47 -36.95
C ARG A 48 5.52 -4.08 -36.55
N VAL A 49 5.04 -3.56 -35.43
CA VAL A 49 5.42 -2.24 -34.89
C VAL A 49 5.44 -2.27 -33.35
N HIS A 50 6.17 -1.37 -32.71
CA HIS A 50 6.10 -1.19 -31.26
C HIS A 50 4.70 -0.67 -30.83
N GLN A 51 4.11 -1.27 -29.80
CA GLN A 51 2.80 -0.87 -29.26
C GLN A 51 2.81 0.58 -28.78
N LYS A 52 3.89 1.00 -28.12
CA LYS A 52 4.08 2.38 -27.62
C LYS A 52 4.11 3.38 -28.78
N CYS A 53 4.84 3.08 -29.86
CA CYS A 53 4.90 3.92 -31.04
C CYS A 53 3.53 4.07 -31.71
N ARG A 54 2.80 2.95 -31.88
CA ARG A 54 1.43 2.99 -32.43
C ARG A 54 0.49 3.84 -31.56
N LYS A 55 0.51 3.65 -30.24
CA LYS A 55 -0.33 4.41 -29.29
C LYS A 55 -0.02 5.91 -29.36
N ARG A 56 1.26 6.29 -29.40
CA ARG A 56 1.68 7.70 -29.51
C ARG A 56 1.23 8.31 -30.83
N TYR A 57 1.44 7.62 -31.94
CA TYR A 57 1.08 8.11 -33.26
C TYR A 57 -0.43 8.32 -33.41
N CYS A 58 -1.25 7.38 -32.92
CA CYS A 58 -2.72 7.48 -32.96
C CYS A 58 -3.33 8.34 -31.84
N ASN A 59 -2.52 8.96 -30.97
CA ASN A 59 -3.03 9.77 -29.86
C ASN A 59 -3.53 11.12 -30.37
N LYS A 60 -4.82 11.42 -30.14
CA LYS A 60 -5.47 12.69 -30.52
C LYS A 60 -4.76 13.94 -29.96
N LEU A 61 -4.19 13.87 -28.76
CA LEU A 61 -3.44 14.97 -28.15
C LEU A 61 -2.11 15.22 -28.87
N SER A 62 -1.45 14.16 -29.34
CA SER A 62 -0.24 14.29 -30.15
C SER A 62 -0.54 14.84 -31.53
N ILE A 63 -1.64 14.39 -32.16
CA ILE A 63 -2.10 14.93 -33.45
C ILE A 63 -2.44 16.43 -33.33
N ALA A 64 -3.12 16.83 -32.25
CA ALA A 64 -3.43 18.24 -31.98
C ALA A 64 -2.17 19.09 -31.72
N SER A 65 -1.12 18.50 -31.15
CA SER A 65 0.18 19.16 -30.95
C SER A 65 0.91 19.40 -32.27
N ASP A 66 0.84 18.46 -33.22
CA ASP A 66 1.48 18.58 -34.54
C ASP A 66 0.66 19.47 -35.50
N LYS A 67 -0.65 19.63 -35.26
CA LYS A 67 -1.51 20.60 -35.97
C LYS A 67 -1.30 22.06 -35.53
N LYS A 68 -0.55 22.32 -34.45
CA LYS A 68 -0.13 23.70 -34.18
C LYS A 68 0.87 24.09 -35.25
N PRO A 69 0.65 25.19 -35.99
CA PRO A 69 1.58 25.59 -37.03
C PRO A 69 2.96 25.79 -36.42
N THR A 70 3.91 24.95 -36.82
CA THR A 70 5.31 25.35 -36.92
C THR A 70 5.34 26.53 -37.87
N ALA A 71 5.45 27.74 -37.31
CA ALA A 71 5.98 28.86 -38.07
C ALA A 71 7.42 28.49 -38.44
N GLU A 72 7.58 27.96 -39.65
CA GLU A 72 8.88 27.69 -40.24
C GLU A 72 9.65 29.00 -40.44
N SER A 73 10.92 28.90 -40.09
CA SER A 73 11.99 29.86 -40.30
C SER A 73 12.02 30.44 -41.72
N GLY A 74 11.47 31.64 -41.89
CA GLY A 74 12.05 32.63 -42.78
C GLY A 74 13.26 33.24 -42.09
N SER A 75 14.47 32.77 -42.44
CA SER A 75 15.72 33.46 -42.13
C SER A 75 15.73 34.81 -42.85
N LYS A 76 15.06 35.82 -42.26
CA LYS A 76 15.66 37.14 -42.26
C LYS A 76 16.82 37.01 -41.29
N ARG A 77 18.04 37.25 -41.77
CA ARG A 77 19.17 37.53 -40.88
C ARG A 77 18.70 38.66 -39.96
N THR A 78 18.24 38.32 -38.77
CA THR A 78 18.03 39.30 -37.72
C THR A 78 19.42 39.71 -37.30
N LEU A 79 19.77 40.94 -37.69
CA LEU A 79 20.83 41.69 -37.03
C LEU A 79 20.62 41.54 -35.52
N ARG A 80 21.73 41.54 -34.77
CA ARG A 80 21.88 41.25 -33.33
C ARG A 80 21.06 42.17 -32.39
N SER A 81 20.00 42.84 -32.87
CA SER A 81 19.27 43.92 -32.19
C SER A 81 17.73 43.79 -32.21
N GLN A 82 17.14 42.63 -32.51
CA GLN A 82 15.70 42.43 -32.22
C GLN A 82 15.53 41.78 -30.84
N THR A 83 15.50 42.63 -29.81
CA THR A 83 15.01 42.29 -28.48
C THR A 83 13.49 42.31 -28.48
N ASP A 84 12.83 41.32 -27.86
CA ASP A 84 11.41 41.43 -27.48
C ASP A 84 11.23 42.76 -26.73
N HIS A 85 10.47 43.69 -27.31
CA HIS A 85 10.32 45.02 -26.76
C HIS A 85 9.44 44.95 -25.51
N PHE A 86 10.00 45.31 -24.35
CA PHE A 86 9.24 45.47 -23.12
C PHE A 86 8.53 46.83 -23.16
N GLU A 87 7.20 46.80 -23.02
CA GLU A 87 6.37 48.01 -22.98
C GLU A 87 5.65 48.09 -21.62
N PHE A 88 5.78 49.23 -20.93
CA PHE A 88 5.30 49.40 -19.56
C PHE A 88 3.77 49.32 -19.42
N SER A 89 3.03 49.71 -20.45
CA SER A 89 1.55 49.68 -20.50
C SER A 89 1.01 48.28 -20.79
N GLU A 90 1.78 47.43 -21.49
CA GLU A 90 1.32 46.11 -21.93
C GLU A 90 1.95 44.95 -21.15
N HIS A 91 3.12 45.14 -20.55
CA HIS A 91 3.87 44.12 -19.83
C HIS A 91 3.94 44.42 -18.35
N CYS A 92 3.76 43.38 -17.54
CA CYS A 92 3.90 43.49 -16.10
C CYS A 92 5.32 43.94 -15.73
N PHE A 93 5.41 45.09 -15.08
CA PHE A 93 6.64 45.70 -14.61
C PHE A 93 7.57 44.74 -13.84
N PHE A 94 7.01 43.84 -13.01
CA PHE A 94 7.81 42.90 -12.23
C PHE A 94 8.27 41.67 -13.04
N CYS A 95 7.37 40.99 -13.75
CA CYS A 95 7.72 39.72 -14.40
C CYS A 95 8.10 39.82 -15.88
N GLY A 96 7.81 40.94 -16.55
CA GLY A 96 8.08 41.12 -17.98
C GLY A 96 7.12 40.39 -18.91
N GLN A 97 6.12 39.67 -18.36
CA GLN A 97 5.12 38.97 -19.15
C GLN A 97 3.94 39.89 -19.50
N PRO A 98 3.23 39.66 -20.61
CA PRO A 98 2.04 40.43 -20.96
C PRO A 98 1.05 40.50 -19.79
N ALA A 99 0.58 41.71 -19.49
CA ALA A 99 -0.37 41.99 -18.42
C ALA A 99 -1.79 41.47 -18.74
N VAL A 100 -2.07 41.20 -20.02
CA VAL A 100 -3.32 40.61 -20.51
C VAL A 100 -3.03 39.28 -21.22
N GLN A 101 -3.50 38.16 -20.65
CA GLN A 101 -3.53 36.87 -21.36
C GLN A 101 -4.95 36.62 -21.87
N LYS A 102 -5.08 36.25 -23.15
CA LYS A 102 -6.32 36.20 -23.94
C LYS A 102 -7.48 35.33 -23.38
N GLU A 103 -7.30 34.62 -22.26
CA GLU A 103 -8.30 33.66 -21.76
C GLU A 103 -8.51 33.68 -20.22
N SER A 104 -7.99 34.66 -19.45
CA SER A 104 -8.24 34.69 -17.99
C SER A 104 -8.49 36.10 -17.41
N LYS A 105 -9.45 36.20 -16.47
CA LYS A 105 -9.83 37.41 -15.72
C LYS A 105 -8.76 37.81 -14.67
N HIS A 106 -7.47 37.83 -15.00
CA HIS A 106 -6.49 38.41 -14.09
C HIS A 106 -6.45 39.92 -14.27
N GLN A 107 -6.91 40.63 -13.23
CA GLN A 107 -6.94 42.08 -13.17
C GLN A 107 -5.50 42.59 -13.02
N TYR A 108 -5.02 43.41 -13.96
CA TYR A 108 -3.77 44.15 -13.83
C TYR A 108 -4.02 45.46 -13.08
N PHE A 109 -2.97 45.97 -12.44
CA PHE A 109 -3.03 47.17 -11.61
C PHE A 109 -2.09 48.22 -12.19
N PRO A 110 -2.56 49.45 -12.47
CA PRO A 110 -1.69 50.54 -12.88
C PRO A 110 -0.92 51.10 -11.69
N VAL A 111 0.30 51.55 -11.92
CA VAL A 111 1.06 52.35 -10.96
C VAL A 111 0.40 53.72 -10.88
N LYS A 112 -0.02 54.13 -9.68
CA LYS A 112 -0.78 55.37 -9.46
C LYS A 112 -0.01 56.50 -8.77
N THR A 113 1.15 56.19 -8.18
CA THR A 113 1.86 57.15 -7.32
C THR A 113 3.37 57.05 -7.48
N PHE A 114 4.05 58.19 -7.41
CA PHE A 114 5.50 58.26 -7.36
C PHE A 114 6.10 57.56 -6.13
N GLU A 115 5.37 57.58 -5.00
CA GLU A 115 5.74 56.84 -3.78
C GLU A 115 5.77 55.31 -3.98
N PHE A 116 5.06 54.78 -4.98
CA PHE A 116 5.18 53.38 -5.35
C PHE A 116 6.59 53.07 -5.84
N GLN A 117 7.16 53.93 -6.67
CA GLN A 117 8.48 53.76 -7.28
C GLN A 117 9.58 53.74 -6.22
N LYS A 118 9.62 54.74 -5.32
CA LYS A 118 10.60 54.80 -4.21
C LYS A 118 10.58 53.54 -3.34
N LYS A 119 9.39 53.00 -3.05
CA LYS A 119 9.26 51.75 -2.28
C LYS A 119 9.83 50.55 -3.03
N ILE A 120 9.68 50.49 -4.35
CA ILE A 120 10.28 49.41 -5.14
C ILE A 120 11.80 49.57 -5.24
N GLU A 121 12.31 50.79 -5.37
CA GLU A 121 13.76 51.08 -5.35
C GLU A 121 14.40 50.57 -4.05
N SER A 122 13.82 50.92 -2.90
CA SER A 122 14.27 50.41 -1.59
C SER A 122 14.21 48.89 -1.49
N VAL A 123 13.14 48.24 -1.99
CA VAL A 123 13.07 46.76 -2.01
C VAL A 123 14.11 46.14 -2.95
N CYS A 124 14.49 46.81 -4.04
CA CYS A 124 15.58 46.35 -4.91
C CYS A 124 16.93 46.43 -4.20
N GLU A 125 17.16 47.46 -3.39
CA GLU A 125 18.36 47.59 -2.55
C GLU A 125 18.41 46.50 -1.46
N GLU A 126 17.30 46.27 -0.76
CA GLU A 126 17.18 45.24 0.28
C GLU A 126 17.40 43.82 -0.26
N ARG A 127 16.93 43.52 -1.48
CA ARG A 127 17.13 42.21 -2.11
C ARG A 127 18.58 41.96 -2.54
N GLY A 128 19.36 43.02 -2.76
CA GLY A 128 20.78 42.95 -3.12
C GLY A 128 21.06 42.52 -4.56
N HIS A 129 22.29 42.75 -5.01
CA HIS A 129 22.72 42.56 -6.41
C HIS A 129 22.78 41.11 -6.90
N LEU A 130 22.63 40.12 -6.01
CA LEU A 130 22.62 38.69 -6.36
C LEU A 130 21.23 38.18 -6.76
N ASP A 131 20.18 38.96 -6.56
CA ASP A 131 18.81 38.62 -6.98
C ASP A 131 18.59 39.06 -8.44
N GLU A 132 18.56 38.08 -9.36
CA GLU A 132 18.29 38.33 -10.78
C GLU A 132 16.95 39.03 -11.01
N TRP A 133 15.93 38.73 -10.21
CA TRP A 133 14.62 39.38 -10.35
C TRP A 133 14.70 40.85 -9.94
N ALA A 134 15.42 41.17 -8.85
CA ALA A 134 15.67 42.55 -8.44
C ALA A 134 16.48 43.32 -9.49
N ASN A 135 17.50 42.70 -10.08
CA ASN A 135 18.30 43.31 -11.15
C ASN A 135 17.47 43.63 -12.40
N HIS A 136 16.58 42.74 -12.81
CA HIS A 136 15.68 42.99 -13.94
C HIS A 136 14.68 44.11 -13.66
N VAL A 137 14.09 44.16 -12.45
CA VAL A 137 13.17 45.24 -12.05
C VAL A 137 13.92 46.58 -11.97
N ARG A 138 15.14 46.58 -11.41
CA ARG A 138 16.01 47.76 -11.35
C ARG A 138 16.42 48.25 -12.74
N GLY A 139 16.73 47.32 -13.65
CA GLY A 139 17.01 47.65 -15.05
C GLY A 139 15.83 48.33 -15.74
N ARG A 140 14.60 47.89 -15.48
CA ARG A 140 13.39 48.55 -16.01
C ARG A 140 13.14 49.91 -15.36
N LEU A 141 13.35 50.04 -14.05
CA LEU A 141 13.28 51.33 -13.36
C LEU A 141 14.23 52.36 -13.97
N ALA A 142 15.45 51.96 -14.34
CA ALA A 142 16.42 52.85 -14.95
C ALA A 142 16.01 53.37 -16.35
N LEU A 143 15.04 52.73 -17.02
CA LEU A 143 14.57 53.14 -18.36
C LEU A 143 13.53 54.26 -18.32
N VAL A 144 12.96 54.57 -17.15
CA VAL A 144 11.89 55.56 -17.00
C VAL A 144 12.09 56.40 -15.74
N SER A 145 11.91 57.71 -15.84
CA SER A 145 12.05 58.59 -14.67
C SER A 145 10.85 58.48 -13.72
N ASP A 146 9.65 58.23 -14.25
CA ASP A 146 8.42 58.09 -13.48
C ASP A 146 7.57 56.94 -14.04
N LEU A 147 7.36 55.90 -13.24
CA LEU A 147 6.51 54.76 -13.58
C LEU A 147 5.04 55.13 -13.78
N HIS A 148 4.53 56.14 -13.05
CA HIS A 148 3.15 56.59 -13.21
C HIS A 148 2.94 57.27 -14.56
N ALA A 149 3.89 58.12 -14.96
CA ALA A 149 3.86 58.80 -16.27
C ALA A 149 4.06 57.83 -17.46
N ALA A 150 4.72 56.69 -17.23
CA ALA A 150 4.92 55.64 -18.23
C ALA A 150 3.73 54.65 -18.35
N ASP A 151 2.59 54.94 -17.70
CA ASP A 151 1.41 54.07 -17.62
C ASP A 151 1.74 52.63 -17.20
N ALA A 152 2.72 52.47 -16.30
CA ALA A 152 3.23 51.15 -15.95
C ALA A 152 2.16 50.27 -15.28
N VAL A 153 2.01 49.02 -15.75
CA VAL A 153 1.07 48.04 -15.19
C VAL A 153 1.79 46.87 -14.52
N TYR A 154 1.11 46.21 -13.59
CA TYR A 154 1.62 45.02 -12.93
C TYR A 154 0.55 44.02 -12.50
N HIS A 155 0.93 42.76 -12.35
CA HIS A 155 0.11 41.76 -11.67
C HIS A 155 0.18 41.96 -10.16
N GLN A 156 -0.98 42.01 -9.47
CA GLN A 156 -1.04 42.16 -8.00
C GLN A 156 -0.16 41.14 -7.28
N ALA A 157 -0.24 39.87 -7.71
CA ALA A 157 0.56 38.79 -7.15
C ALA A 157 2.07 39.05 -7.30
N CYS A 158 2.53 39.55 -8.45
CA CYS A 158 3.94 39.87 -8.66
C CYS A 158 4.40 41.00 -7.74
N SER A 159 3.60 42.05 -7.54
CA SER A 159 3.96 43.13 -6.61
C SER A 159 4.05 42.64 -5.16
N VAL A 160 3.11 41.80 -4.71
CA VAL A 160 3.11 41.27 -3.34
C VAL A 160 4.31 40.34 -3.13
N ASN A 161 4.56 39.43 -4.08
CA ASN A 161 5.68 38.50 -4.04
C ASN A 161 7.03 39.23 -4.08
N PHE A 162 7.14 40.28 -4.90
CA PHE A 162 8.34 41.10 -4.98
C PHE A 162 8.62 41.84 -3.65
N ARG A 163 7.61 42.38 -2.98
CA ARG A 163 7.79 43.08 -1.70
C ARG A 163 7.99 42.16 -0.49
N THR A 164 7.56 40.90 -0.56
CA THR A 164 7.58 39.98 0.59
C THR A 164 8.69 38.94 0.55
N HIS A 165 9.61 39.01 -0.43
CA HIS A 165 10.67 38.01 -0.66
C HIS A 165 10.13 36.59 -0.93
N LYS A 166 8.93 36.45 -1.48
CA LYS A 166 8.28 35.15 -1.74
C LYS A 166 8.10 34.90 -3.23
N GLN A 167 8.10 33.62 -3.64
CA GLN A 167 7.72 33.13 -4.97
C GLN A 167 8.29 33.92 -6.17
N ILE A 168 9.60 33.77 -6.41
CA ILE A 168 10.28 34.30 -7.61
C ILE A 168 9.61 33.71 -8.87
N PRO A 169 9.20 34.53 -9.87
CA PRO A 169 8.61 34.03 -11.10
C PRO A 169 9.51 32.99 -11.77
N GLN A 170 8.90 31.94 -12.33
CA GLN A 170 9.65 30.80 -12.93
C GLN A 170 10.68 31.22 -13.98
N TYR A 171 10.43 32.34 -14.67
CA TYR A 171 11.37 32.93 -15.61
C TYR A 171 12.71 33.37 -14.98
N PHE A 172 12.71 33.78 -13.71
CA PHE A 172 13.89 34.18 -12.94
C PHE A 172 14.40 33.08 -11.99
N THR A 173 13.77 31.90 -11.98
CA THR A 173 14.35 30.74 -11.29
C THR A 173 15.31 30.04 -12.22
N ASN A 174 16.61 30.26 -12.02
CA ASN A 174 17.64 29.41 -12.62
C ASN A 174 17.33 27.93 -12.32
N LYS A 175 17.42 27.07 -13.35
CA LYS A 175 17.10 25.63 -13.33
C LYS A 175 17.96 24.76 -12.38
N SER A 176 18.60 25.35 -11.37
CA SER A 176 19.59 24.72 -10.50
C SER A 176 19.28 24.80 -8.99
N GLN A 177 18.03 25.06 -8.59
CA GLN A 177 17.62 24.78 -7.21
C GLN A 177 16.60 23.64 -7.14
N SER A 178 17.14 22.48 -6.73
CA SER A 178 16.49 21.44 -5.94
C SER A 178 15.16 21.88 -5.33
N LYS A 179 14.11 21.07 -5.51
CA LYS A 179 12.82 21.19 -4.83
C LYS A 179 13.06 21.60 -3.36
N ARG A 180 12.79 22.85 -3.01
CA ARG A 180 12.74 23.27 -1.62
C ARG A 180 11.67 22.40 -0.95
N VAL A 181 12.10 21.56 -0.01
CA VAL A 181 11.20 20.83 0.87
C VAL A 181 10.39 21.88 1.62
N ALA A 182 9.10 21.98 1.30
CA ALA A 182 8.20 22.86 2.02
C ALA A 182 8.01 22.30 3.45
N GLY A 183 8.46 23.06 4.46
CA GLY A 183 8.29 22.73 5.87
C GLY A 183 9.12 23.61 6.80
N ARG A 184 8.69 23.73 8.06
CA ARG A 184 9.55 24.19 9.18
C ARG A 184 10.80 23.30 9.23
N PRO A 185 12.00 23.83 9.59
CA PRO A 185 13.17 22.99 9.83
C PRO A 185 12.78 21.80 10.71
N GLU A 186 13.21 20.61 10.32
CA GLU A 186 12.93 19.39 11.07
C GLU A 186 13.49 19.57 12.49
N ASP A 187 12.61 19.47 13.49
CA ASP A 187 13.01 19.56 14.88
C ASP A 187 13.98 18.41 15.17
N GLN A 188 15.24 18.74 15.42
CA GLN A 188 16.32 17.76 15.63
C GLN A 188 16.03 16.82 16.80
N ASN A 189 15.30 17.31 17.81
CA ASN A 189 14.91 16.49 18.95
C ASN A 189 13.86 15.46 18.54
N GLN A 190 12.84 15.89 17.78
CA GLN A 190 11.83 14.98 17.24
C GLN A 190 12.41 13.97 16.24
N ALA A 191 13.35 14.38 15.39
CA ALA A 191 14.02 13.49 14.45
C ALA A 191 14.86 12.42 15.17
N SER A 192 15.58 12.81 16.23
CA SER A 192 16.34 11.88 17.07
C SER A 192 15.43 10.91 17.82
N ALA A 193 14.32 11.39 18.37
CA ALA A 193 13.30 10.55 19.00
C ALA A 193 12.68 9.58 17.99
N PHE A 194 12.37 10.03 16.77
CA PHE A 194 11.89 9.16 15.70
C PHE A 194 12.90 8.07 15.33
N ALA A 195 14.19 8.39 15.23
CA ALA A 195 15.22 7.40 14.94
C ALA A 195 15.28 6.29 16.01
N LYS A 196 15.08 6.64 17.28
CA LYS A 196 14.99 5.65 18.39
C LYS A 196 13.73 4.79 18.26
N VAL A 197 12.59 5.38 17.92
CA VAL A 197 11.33 4.64 17.70
C VAL A 197 11.42 3.73 16.47
N ALA A 198 12.03 4.18 15.38
CA ALA A 198 12.26 3.38 14.17
C ALA A 198 13.20 2.20 14.45
N LYS A 199 14.24 2.41 15.26
CA LYS A 199 15.13 1.34 15.74
C LYS A 199 14.37 0.34 16.60
N TYR A 200 13.59 0.81 17.58
CA TYR A 200 12.74 -0.04 18.41
C TYR A 200 11.78 -0.90 17.58
N LEU A 201 11.12 -0.29 16.60
CA LEU A 201 10.20 -0.98 15.69
C LEU A 201 10.92 -2.08 14.90
N LYS A 202 12.15 -1.82 14.42
CA LYS A 202 12.98 -2.80 13.70
C LYS A 202 13.47 -3.94 14.60
N GLU A 203 13.76 -3.65 15.87
CA GLU A 203 14.24 -4.64 16.85
C GLU A 203 13.11 -5.49 17.46
N ASN A 204 11.85 -5.01 17.43
CA ASN A 204 10.67 -5.66 17.99
C ASN A 204 9.61 -5.96 16.90
N ASP A 205 10.07 -6.46 15.74
CA ASP A 205 9.23 -6.77 14.57
C ASP A 205 8.30 -7.99 14.74
N ASP A 206 8.36 -8.63 15.91
CA ASP A 206 7.51 -9.73 16.41
C ASP A 206 6.27 -9.22 17.15
N THR A 207 6.29 -7.99 17.63
CA THR A 207 5.15 -7.37 18.33
C THR A 207 4.31 -6.54 17.37
N GLN A 208 2.98 -6.74 17.41
CA GLN A 208 2.06 -5.87 16.68
C GLN A 208 2.08 -4.48 17.32
N ALA A 209 2.64 -3.50 16.63
CA ALA A 209 2.63 -2.10 17.05
C ALA A 209 1.64 -1.29 16.21
N THR A 210 0.75 -0.54 16.85
CA THR A 210 -0.08 0.44 16.16
C THR A 210 0.65 1.77 16.02
N LEU A 211 0.19 2.63 15.11
CA LEU A 211 0.68 4.02 15.03
C LEU A 211 0.55 4.76 16.38
N SER A 212 -0.50 4.47 17.16
CA SER A 212 -0.70 5.05 18.49
C SER A 212 0.35 4.56 19.49
N ASP A 213 0.70 3.27 19.44
CA ASP A 213 1.74 2.70 20.30
C ASP A 213 3.10 3.34 19.99
N LEU A 214 3.41 3.57 18.72
CA LEU A 214 4.66 4.22 18.30
C LEU A 214 4.71 5.69 18.70
N VAL A 215 3.58 6.40 18.62
CA VAL A 215 3.48 7.79 19.13
C VAL A 215 3.64 7.82 20.65
N ASN A 216 3.07 6.87 21.37
CA ASN A 216 3.27 6.76 22.82
C ASN A 216 4.72 6.41 23.17
N LYS A 217 5.36 5.53 22.38
CA LYS A 217 6.77 5.21 22.54
C LYS A 217 7.67 6.42 22.29
N MET A 218 7.28 7.28 21.35
CA MET A 218 7.98 8.53 21.07
C MET A 218 7.95 9.52 22.25
N LYS A 219 6.89 9.50 23.07
CA LYS A 219 6.80 10.33 24.29
C LYS A 219 7.89 10.03 25.31
N GLU A 220 8.44 8.82 25.31
CA GLU A 220 9.57 8.46 26.18
C GLU A 220 10.87 9.19 25.79
N PHE A 221 10.96 9.66 24.54
CA PHE A 221 12.18 10.23 23.97
C PHE A 221 12.05 11.72 23.62
N CYS A 222 10.85 12.30 23.65
CA CYS A 222 10.62 13.73 23.45
C CYS A 222 9.31 14.22 24.09
N ASP A 223 9.29 15.49 24.53
CA ASP A 223 8.12 16.13 25.14
C ASP A 223 6.96 16.34 24.14
N VAL A 224 7.29 16.54 22.86
CA VAL A 224 6.30 16.77 21.79
C VAL A 224 6.43 15.65 20.76
N PRO A 225 5.72 14.52 20.91
CA PRO A 225 5.74 13.43 19.94
C PRO A 225 5.02 13.83 18.65
N TYR A 226 5.26 13.08 17.58
CA TYR A 226 4.53 13.24 16.34
C TYR A 226 3.04 12.94 16.48
N SER A 227 2.22 13.60 15.66
CA SER A 227 0.84 13.15 15.44
C SER A 227 0.83 11.80 14.73
N THR A 228 -0.24 11.02 14.88
CA THR A 228 -0.39 9.72 14.18
C THR A 228 -0.27 9.85 12.66
N VAL A 229 -0.75 10.96 12.09
CA VAL A 229 -0.64 11.29 10.66
C VAL A 229 0.81 11.57 10.27
N HIS A 230 1.54 12.35 11.08
CA HIS A 230 2.94 12.66 10.79
C HIS A 230 3.85 11.44 11.01
N MET A 231 3.58 10.65 12.05
CA MET A 231 4.25 9.37 12.30
C MET A 231 4.06 8.41 11.13
N ARG A 232 2.83 8.27 10.62
CA ARG A 232 2.54 7.48 9.41
C ARG A 232 3.40 7.93 8.23
N LYS A 233 3.41 9.24 7.94
CA LYS A 233 4.19 9.80 6.84
C LYS A 233 5.69 9.53 7.02
N LYS A 234 6.24 9.77 8.20
CA LYS A 234 7.66 9.55 8.50
C LYS A 234 8.07 8.07 8.42
N LEU A 235 7.20 7.15 8.85
CA LEU A 235 7.45 5.71 8.71
C LEU A 235 7.47 5.28 7.24
N VAL A 236 6.52 5.77 6.42
CA VAL A 236 6.48 5.49 4.97
C VAL A 236 7.69 6.13 4.27
N ASP A 237 8.08 7.35 4.64
CA ASP A 237 9.26 8.01 4.08
C ASP A 237 10.57 7.27 4.47
N HIS A 238 10.64 6.70 5.68
CA HIS A 238 11.84 6.03 6.19
C HIS A 238 12.00 4.58 5.69
N PHE A 239 10.89 3.82 5.64
CA PHE A 239 10.92 2.39 5.33
C PHE A 239 10.38 2.07 3.93
N GLY A 240 9.71 3.01 3.26
CA GLY A 240 9.17 2.82 1.91
C GLY A 240 8.25 1.60 1.81
N ASP A 241 8.49 0.77 0.80
CA ASP A 241 7.70 -0.44 0.51
C ASP A 241 7.95 -1.61 1.48
N SER A 242 8.87 -1.43 2.46
CA SER A 242 9.16 -2.46 3.47
C SER A 242 8.21 -2.42 4.67
N ILE A 243 7.23 -1.51 4.68
CA ILE A 243 6.17 -1.50 5.70
C ILE A 243 4.77 -1.48 5.06
N ILE A 244 3.83 -2.14 5.73
CA ILE A 244 2.40 -2.07 5.45
C ILE A 244 1.69 -1.61 6.72
N ILE A 245 0.73 -0.71 6.56
CA ILE A 245 -0.12 -0.22 7.66
C ILE A 245 -1.56 -0.64 7.37
N THR A 246 -2.07 -1.59 8.14
CA THR A 246 -3.39 -2.23 7.92
C THR A 246 -4.22 -2.30 9.20
N GLU A 247 -5.45 -2.78 9.08
CA GLU A 247 -6.30 -3.13 10.22
C GLU A 247 -6.16 -4.62 10.50
N VAL A 248 -5.81 -4.98 11.74
CA VAL A 248 -5.68 -6.39 12.18
C VAL A 248 -6.54 -6.58 13.43
N ASN A 249 -7.41 -7.59 13.42
CA ASN A 249 -8.29 -7.94 14.55
C ASN A 249 -9.12 -6.77 15.11
N GLY A 250 -9.67 -5.92 14.24
CA GLY A 250 -10.48 -4.75 14.62
C GLY A 250 -9.67 -3.58 15.20
N LYS A 251 -8.33 -3.68 15.21
CA LYS A 251 -7.43 -2.57 15.57
C LYS A 251 -6.97 -1.86 14.29
N PRO A 252 -7.36 -0.60 14.06
CA PRO A 252 -6.89 0.16 12.92
C PRO A 252 -5.44 0.60 13.12
N ASN A 253 -4.73 0.82 12.02
CA ASN A 253 -3.37 1.39 11.99
C ASN A 253 -2.26 0.51 12.59
N VAL A 254 -2.35 -0.81 12.44
CA VAL A 254 -1.28 -1.76 12.80
C VAL A 254 -0.17 -1.66 11.75
N VAL A 255 1.07 -1.49 12.21
CA VAL A 255 2.28 -1.38 11.38
C VAL A 255 2.97 -2.74 11.33
N THR A 256 3.25 -3.24 10.13
CA THR A 256 3.93 -4.53 9.92
C THR A 256 5.01 -4.39 8.84
N PHE A 257 6.17 -4.99 9.06
CA PHE A 257 7.22 -5.03 8.02
C PHE A 257 6.91 -6.09 6.96
N THR A 258 6.99 -5.68 5.70
CA THR A 258 7.12 -6.52 4.51
C THR A 258 8.61 -6.68 4.20
N ASN A 259 9.30 -7.54 4.96
CA ASN A 259 10.67 -7.91 4.60
C ASN A 259 10.63 -8.64 3.25
N THR A 260 11.00 -7.96 2.17
CA THR A 260 11.11 -8.62 0.88
C THR A 260 12.29 -9.60 0.93
N VAL A 261 12.09 -10.80 0.41
CA VAL A 261 13.14 -11.84 0.29
C VAL A 261 14.45 -11.24 -0.25
N TRP A 262 14.34 -10.30 -1.19
CA TRP A 262 15.47 -9.56 -1.76
C TRP A 262 16.30 -8.76 -0.74
N SER A 263 15.68 -8.05 0.21
CA SER A 263 16.43 -7.26 1.20
C SER A 263 17.20 -8.15 2.17
N ILE A 264 16.64 -9.30 2.54
CA ILE A 264 17.29 -10.30 3.40
C ILE A 264 18.53 -10.88 2.70
N LEU A 265 18.39 -11.23 1.41
CA LEU A 265 19.50 -11.74 0.60
C LEU A 265 20.60 -10.68 0.41
N GLN A 266 20.22 -9.43 0.12
CA GLN A 266 21.18 -8.34 -0.03
C GLN A 266 21.96 -8.05 1.26
N GLU A 267 21.29 -8.04 2.42
CA GLU A 267 21.95 -7.91 3.72
C GLU A 267 22.96 -9.05 3.94
N PHE A 268 22.58 -10.28 3.55
CA PHE A 268 23.45 -11.45 3.64
C PHE A 268 24.67 -11.39 2.69
N TYR A 269 24.56 -10.80 1.50
CA TYR A 269 25.70 -10.71 0.57
C TYR A 269 26.60 -9.48 0.81
N LYS A 270 26.09 -8.41 1.43
CA LYS A 270 26.85 -7.18 1.74
C LYS A 270 27.77 -7.29 2.95
N ARG A 271 27.58 -8.30 3.80
CA ARG A 271 28.44 -8.50 4.97
C ARG A 271 29.85 -8.95 4.56
N PRO A 272 30.91 -8.46 5.22
CA PRO A 272 32.26 -8.95 4.96
C PRO A 272 32.30 -10.46 5.24
N LYS A 273 32.86 -11.24 4.31
CA LYS A 273 33.11 -12.67 4.54
C LYS A 273 34.16 -12.79 5.64
N HIS A 274 33.71 -13.00 6.88
CA HIS A 274 34.61 -13.32 7.99
C HIS A 274 35.27 -14.69 7.74
N GLN A 275 36.51 -14.84 8.18
CA GLN A 275 37.33 -16.06 8.01
C GLN A 275 36.95 -17.22 8.95
N ASP A 276 36.05 -16.99 9.92
CA ASP A 276 35.65 -18.02 10.88
C ASP A 276 34.41 -18.80 10.41
N SER A 277 34.58 -20.13 10.27
CA SER A 277 33.58 -21.06 9.77
C SER A 277 32.30 -21.08 10.62
N GLU A 278 32.40 -20.92 11.95
CA GLU A 278 31.21 -20.92 12.82
C GLU A 278 30.42 -19.62 12.69
N SER A 279 31.09 -18.47 12.57
CA SER A 279 30.41 -17.19 12.30
C SER A 279 29.65 -17.18 10.98
N GLU A 280 30.20 -17.80 9.93
CA GLU A 280 29.56 -17.90 8.62
C GLU A 280 28.33 -18.81 8.67
N LYS A 281 28.46 -19.97 9.32
CA LYS A 281 27.36 -20.91 9.57
C LYS A 281 26.20 -20.26 10.33
N LEU A 282 26.45 -19.57 11.44
CA LEU A 282 25.42 -18.88 12.22
C LEU A 282 24.68 -17.82 11.40
N SER A 283 25.40 -17.13 10.52
CA SER A 283 24.80 -16.12 9.66
C SER A 283 23.93 -16.70 8.55
N ILE A 284 24.31 -17.85 7.97
CA ILE A 284 23.45 -18.62 7.05
C ILE A 284 22.15 -19.03 7.75
N ILE A 285 22.26 -19.58 8.96
CA ILE A 285 21.09 -20.00 9.74
C ILE A 285 20.18 -18.80 10.04
N THR A 286 20.77 -17.66 10.40
CA THR A 286 20.02 -16.42 10.68
C THR A 286 19.30 -15.91 9.43
N ALA A 287 19.97 -15.91 8.28
CA ALA A 287 19.36 -15.50 7.02
C ALA A 287 18.22 -16.45 6.61
N ALA A 288 18.42 -17.76 6.73
CA ALA A 288 17.39 -18.76 6.47
C ALA A 288 16.18 -18.57 7.41
N GLY A 289 16.42 -18.33 8.70
CA GLY A 289 15.36 -18.03 9.68
C GLY A 289 14.57 -16.76 9.33
N LYS A 290 15.25 -15.69 8.91
CA LYS A 290 14.60 -14.45 8.43
C LYS A 290 13.71 -14.70 7.20
N LEU A 291 14.15 -15.55 6.26
CA LEU A 291 13.37 -15.91 5.07
C LEU A 291 12.11 -16.69 5.43
N VAL A 292 12.25 -17.77 6.22
CA VAL A 292 11.13 -18.57 6.71
C VAL A 292 10.11 -17.71 7.45
N ARG A 293 10.59 -16.82 8.33
CA ARG A 293 9.73 -15.90 9.08
C ARG A 293 8.99 -14.92 8.17
N SER A 294 9.63 -14.45 7.09
CA SER A 294 8.97 -13.57 6.11
C SER A 294 7.82 -14.29 5.40
N ASP A 295 8.06 -15.52 4.93
CA ASP A 295 7.01 -16.32 4.28
C ASP A 295 5.83 -16.59 5.21
N ILE A 296 6.09 -16.86 6.49
CA ILE A 296 5.04 -17.01 7.49
C ILE A 296 4.24 -15.71 7.65
N LYS A 297 4.90 -14.55 7.73
CA LYS A 297 4.21 -13.25 7.84
C LYS A 297 3.26 -12.99 6.68
N LEU A 298 3.59 -13.45 5.47
CA LEU A 298 2.72 -13.34 4.30
C LEU A 298 1.44 -14.19 4.40
N MET A 299 1.41 -15.20 5.26
CA MET A 299 0.22 -16.03 5.50
C MET A 299 -0.87 -15.31 6.29
N GLY A 300 -0.50 -14.36 7.16
CA GLY A 300 -1.43 -13.69 8.09
C GLY A 300 -2.55 -12.89 7.43
N ALA A 301 -2.48 -12.67 6.12
CA ALA A 301 -3.53 -12.01 5.35
C ALA A 301 -4.69 -12.93 4.95
N LEU A 302 -4.57 -14.27 5.12
CA LEU A 302 -5.35 -15.22 4.32
C LEU A 302 -6.60 -15.82 4.95
N SER A 303 -6.86 -15.77 6.26
CA SER A 303 -8.13 -16.33 6.77
C SER A 303 -8.53 -15.83 8.15
N LYS A 304 -9.79 -15.39 8.28
CA LYS A 304 -10.47 -15.12 9.56
C LYS A 304 -11.37 -16.28 10.01
N ALA A 305 -11.31 -17.42 9.33
CA ALA A 305 -12.19 -18.55 9.59
C ALA A 305 -11.52 -19.61 10.47
N TYR A 306 -12.32 -20.27 11.30
CA TYR A 306 -11.87 -21.43 12.06
C TYR A 306 -11.58 -22.63 11.15
N PRO A 307 -10.65 -23.52 11.56
CA PRO A 307 -10.38 -24.78 10.85
C PRO A 307 -11.63 -25.67 10.82
N THR A 308 -11.83 -26.39 9.71
CA THR A 308 -12.92 -27.38 9.59
C THR A 308 -12.46 -28.76 10.06
N ALA A 309 -13.40 -29.68 10.28
CA ALA A 309 -13.05 -31.07 10.60
C ALA A 309 -12.14 -31.72 9.54
N LYS A 310 -12.29 -31.37 8.26
CA LYS A 310 -11.43 -31.84 7.17
C LYS A 310 -9.98 -31.36 7.33
N SER A 311 -9.80 -30.09 7.71
CA SER A 311 -8.47 -29.49 7.93
C SER A 311 -7.70 -30.09 9.11
N VAL A 312 -8.40 -30.82 9.97
CA VAL A 312 -7.80 -31.54 11.10
C VAL A 312 -7.52 -33.00 10.74
N SER A 313 -8.43 -33.65 10.03
CA SER A 313 -8.37 -35.10 9.76
C SER A 313 -7.37 -35.49 8.67
N TRP A 314 -7.07 -34.60 7.71
CA TRP A 314 -6.17 -34.92 6.60
C TRP A 314 -4.76 -34.34 6.82
N VAL A 315 -3.75 -35.20 6.73
CA VAL A 315 -2.34 -34.80 6.95
C VAL A 315 -1.87 -33.79 5.91
N ASP A 316 -2.34 -33.91 4.66
CA ASP A 316 -1.97 -32.98 3.58
C ASP A 316 -2.51 -31.57 3.84
N GLU A 317 -3.76 -31.41 4.29
CA GLU A 317 -4.32 -30.10 4.65
C GLU A 317 -3.58 -29.45 5.84
N ASN A 318 -3.11 -30.27 6.79
CA ASN A 318 -2.29 -29.81 7.91
C ASN A 318 -0.90 -29.33 7.49
N LEU A 319 -0.35 -29.92 6.42
CA LEU A 319 0.91 -29.50 5.81
C LEU A 319 0.73 -28.26 4.92
N ASP A 320 -0.39 -28.13 4.23
CA ASP A 320 -0.71 -26.95 3.40
C ASP A 320 -0.88 -25.68 4.25
N TYR A 321 -1.24 -25.83 5.53
CA TYR A 321 -1.25 -24.73 6.49
C TYR A 321 0.17 -24.17 6.79
N ILE A 322 1.25 -24.84 6.38
CA ILE A 322 2.63 -24.43 6.68
C ILE A 322 3.30 -23.94 5.39
N PRO A 323 4.06 -22.83 5.42
CA PRO A 323 4.72 -22.34 4.20
C PRO A 323 5.82 -23.30 3.77
N GLU A 324 6.05 -23.38 2.45
CA GLU A 324 6.96 -24.36 1.87
C GLU A 324 8.39 -24.24 2.42
N SER A 325 8.85 -23.02 2.72
CA SER A 325 10.16 -22.77 3.33
C SER A 325 10.29 -23.36 4.74
N ALA A 326 9.24 -23.26 5.56
CA ALA A 326 9.22 -23.89 6.89
C ALA A 326 9.15 -25.42 6.78
N LYS A 327 8.35 -25.97 5.85
CA LYS A 327 8.32 -27.42 5.57
C LYS A 327 9.69 -27.94 5.14
N LEU A 328 10.37 -27.23 4.24
CA LEU A 328 11.71 -27.58 3.78
C LEU A 328 12.70 -27.61 4.95
N LEU A 329 12.73 -26.57 5.78
CA LEU A 329 13.61 -26.49 6.94
C LEU A 329 13.38 -27.66 7.90
N LEU A 330 12.11 -27.93 8.27
CA LEU A 330 11.77 -29.02 9.19
C LEU A 330 12.12 -30.39 8.61
N ARG A 331 11.88 -30.62 7.32
CA ARG A 331 12.27 -31.88 6.64
C ARG A 331 13.78 -32.09 6.65
N VAL A 332 14.57 -31.02 6.49
CA VAL A 332 16.04 -31.09 6.58
C VAL A 332 16.48 -31.44 8.01
N ILE A 333 15.87 -30.84 9.03
CA ILE A 333 16.21 -31.10 10.44
C ILE A 333 15.81 -32.52 10.86
N MET A 334 14.63 -32.98 10.44
CA MET A 334 14.02 -34.23 10.92
C MET A 334 14.45 -35.47 10.13
N ASN A 335 15.25 -35.32 9.08
CA ASN A 335 15.91 -36.40 8.33
C ASN A 335 14.98 -37.52 7.81
N GLU A 336 13.67 -37.27 7.61
CA GLU A 336 12.73 -38.30 7.14
C GLU A 336 11.59 -37.74 6.28
N LYS A 337 11.27 -38.47 5.19
CA LYS A 337 10.10 -38.21 4.32
C LYS A 337 8.77 -38.69 4.93
N LYS A 338 8.81 -39.47 6.02
CA LYS A 338 7.65 -40.22 6.54
C LYS A 338 6.95 -39.57 7.74
N ASP A 339 7.62 -38.71 8.50
CA ASP A 339 7.08 -38.12 9.72
C ASP A 339 6.27 -36.82 9.45
N THR A 340 5.34 -36.92 8.48
CA THR A 340 4.53 -35.80 7.98
C THR A 340 3.69 -35.14 9.06
N LEU A 341 3.16 -35.93 10.01
CA LEU A 341 2.40 -35.40 11.14
C LEU A 341 3.28 -34.59 12.10
N LYS A 342 4.51 -35.02 12.40
CA LYS A 342 5.39 -34.25 13.29
C LYS A 342 5.85 -32.96 12.64
N VAL A 343 6.14 -32.99 11.34
CA VAL A 343 6.40 -31.78 10.55
C VAL A 343 5.20 -30.83 10.60
N ALA A 344 3.98 -31.36 10.48
CA ALA A 344 2.76 -30.58 10.61
C ALA A 344 2.61 -29.98 12.02
N SER A 345 2.75 -30.78 13.08
CA SER A 345 2.61 -30.32 14.46
C SER A 345 3.63 -29.23 14.82
N ILE A 346 4.92 -29.44 14.51
CA ILE A 346 5.98 -28.47 14.81
C ILE A 346 5.85 -27.23 13.92
N GLY A 347 5.53 -27.41 12.64
CA GLY A 347 5.38 -26.31 11.70
C GLY A 347 4.19 -25.41 12.05
N GLN A 348 3.06 -25.99 12.47
CA GLN A 348 1.92 -25.21 12.96
C GLN A 348 2.25 -24.45 14.24
N ALA A 349 2.99 -25.06 15.18
CA ALA A 349 3.48 -24.36 16.37
C ALA A 349 4.43 -23.21 16.04
N LEU A 350 5.31 -23.40 15.05
CA LEU A 350 6.23 -22.37 14.55
C LEU A 350 5.48 -21.20 13.90
N VAL A 351 4.46 -21.49 13.08
CA VAL A 351 3.57 -20.48 12.49
C VAL A 351 2.85 -19.69 13.59
N GLN A 352 2.30 -20.38 14.60
CA GLN A 352 1.58 -19.74 15.71
C GLN A 352 2.49 -18.83 16.55
N ALA A 353 3.74 -19.25 16.78
CA ALA A 353 4.73 -18.46 17.50
C ALA A 353 5.15 -17.20 16.72
N ALA A 354 5.26 -17.31 15.40
CA ALA A 354 5.63 -16.19 14.54
C ALA A 354 4.49 -15.20 14.29
N LEU A 355 3.23 -15.64 14.38
CA LEU A 355 2.02 -14.83 14.20
C LEU A 355 1.03 -15.00 15.36
N PRO A 356 1.38 -14.51 16.56
CA PRO A 356 0.52 -14.67 17.72
C PRO A 356 -0.82 -13.98 17.49
N ARG A 357 -1.93 -14.72 17.69
CA ARG A 357 -3.32 -14.23 17.64
C ARG A 357 -3.83 -13.81 16.25
N ILE A 358 -3.11 -14.14 15.17
CA ILE A 358 -3.58 -13.85 13.80
C ILE A 358 -4.16 -15.11 13.16
N LEU A 359 -3.46 -16.23 13.30
CA LEU A 359 -3.86 -17.50 12.70
C LEU A 359 -4.23 -18.50 13.80
N MET A 360 -5.04 -19.48 13.41
CA MET A 360 -5.55 -20.54 14.27
C MET A 360 -5.05 -21.89 13.75
N ALA A 361 -4.01 -22.42 14.40
CA ALA A 361 -3.40 -23.70 14.03
C ALA A 361 -4.39 -24.87 14.18
N PRO A 362 -4.74 -25.57 13.09
CA PRO A 362 -5.74 -26.66 13.11
C PRO A 362 -5.48 -27.74 14.16
N LEU A 363 -4.23 -28.22 14.28
CA LEU A 363 -3.87 -29.27 15.23
C LEU A 363 -3.94 -28.80 16.68
N GLN A 364 -3.61 -27.52 16.95
CA GLN A 364 -3.68 -26.97 18.30
C GLN A 364 -5.11 -26.76 18.77
N VAL A 365 -6.01 -26.35 17.87
CA VAL A 365 -7.45 -26.27 18.15
C VAL A 365 -8.02 -27.67 18.34
N ALA A 366 -7.71 -28.59 17.42
CA ALA A 366 -8.19 -29.96 17.47
C ALA A 366 -7.83 -30.69 18.75
N LEU A 367 -6.56 -30.60 19.17
CA LEU A 367 -6.11 -31.18 20.44
C LEU A 367 -6.91 -30.59 21.61
N GLY A 368 -7.07 -29.26 21.63
CA GLY A 368 -7.84 -28.56 22.64
C GLY A 368 -9.30 -29.03 22.74
N VAL A 369 -9.98 -29.13 21.60
CA VAL A 369 -11.36 -29.62 21.50
C VAL A 369 -11.48 -31.08 21.93
N GLN A 370 -10.57 -31.96 21.48
CA GLN A 370 -10.57 -33.36 21.89
C GLN A 370 -10.40 -33.49 23.41
N MET A 371 -9.48 -32.73 24.00
CA MET A 371 -9.27 -32.73 25.45
C MET A 371 -10.47 -32.17 26.20
N HIS A 372 -11.12 -31.13 25.65
CA HIS A 372 -12.32 -30.56 26.24
C HIS A 372 -13.48 -31.55 26.24
N HIS A 373 -13.75 -32.19 25.11
CA HIS A 373 -14.80 -33.19 24.97
C HIS A 373 -14.54 -34.44 25.84
N HIS A 374 -13.30 -34.90 25.93
CA HIS A 374 -12.99 -36.15 26.62
C HIS A 374 -12.87 -35.99 28.15
N PHE A 375 -12.33 -34.87 28.62
CA PHE A 375 -12.02 -34.68 30.04
C PHE A 375 -12.83 -33.56 30.72
N GLY A 376 -13.46 -32.64 29.97
CA GLY A 376 -14.17 -31.49 30.54
C GLY A 376 -13.29 -30.56 31.39
N SER A 377 -11.96 -30.69 31.33
CA SER A 377 -11.04 -30.06 32.28
C SER A 377 -10.37 -28.83 31.70
N ARG A 378 -10.82 -27.65 32.15
CA ARG A 378 -10.16 -26.37 31.85
C ARG A 378 -8.71 -26.35 32.33
N PHE A 379 -8.42 -26.93 33.50
CA PHE A 379 -7.06 -26.96 34.06
C PHE A 379 -6.08 -27.67 33.10
N LEU A 380 -6.50 -28.80 32.54
CA LEU A 380 -5.69 -29.58 31.61
C LEU A 380 -5.41 -28.79 30.32
N ILE A 381 -6.43 -28.15 29.77
CA ILE A 381 -6.33 -27.32 28.57
C ILE A 381 -5.41 -26.11 28.82
N ASP A 382 -5.62 -25.39 29.93
CA ASP A 382 -4.79 -24.23 30.28
C ASP A 382 -3.32 -24.65 30.53
N THR A 383 -3.08 -25.86 31.05
CA THR A 383 -1.72 -26.42 31.21
C THR A 383 -1.08 -26.71 29.86
N MET A 384 -1.77 -27.40 28.96
CA MET A 384 -1.24 -27.71 27.62
C MET A 384 -1.04 -26.45 26.78
N ASN A 385 -1.90 -25.45 26.93
CA ASN A 385 -1.73 -24.15 26.29
C ASN A 385 -0.48 -23.41 26.79
N LYS A 386 -0.24 -23.41 28.11
CA LYS A 386 0.99 -22.83 28.69
C LYS A 386 2.26 -23.52 28.22
N LEU A 387 2.18 -24.83 27.93
CA LEU A 387 3.27 -25.60 27.35
C LEU A 387 3.40 -25.43 25.82
N GLY A 388 2.48 -24.70 25.18
CA GLY A 388 2.50 -24.41 23.75
C GLY A 388 1.91 -25.49 22.83
N PHE A 389 1.19 -26.47 23.38
CA PHE A 389 0.68 -27.62 22.62
C PHE A 389 -0.73 -27.45 22.06
N CYS A 390 -1.58 -26.64 22.67
CA CYS A 390 -2.97 -26.42 22.21
C CYS A 390 -3.41 -24.96 22.33
N SER A 391 -4.54 -24.63 21.71
CA SER A 391 -5.19 -23.32 21.87
C SER A 391 -5.72 -23.11 23.30
N SER A 392 -5.95 -21.85 23.68
CA SER A 392 -6.47 -21.53 25.01
C SER A 392 -7.90 -22.05 25.20
N TYR A 393 -8.29 -22.32 26.45
CA TYR A 393 -9.66 -22.73 26.76
C TYR A 393 -10.72 -21.78 26.20
N SER A 394 -10.49 -20.47 26.34
CA SER A 394 -11.42 -19.45 25.80
C SER A 394 -11.57 -19.52 24.28
N GLU A 395 -10.53 -19.92 23.58
CA GLU A 395 -10.54 -20.01 22.12
C GLU A 395 -11.23 -21.29 21.65
N ILE A 396 -11.06 -22.39 22.39
CA ILE A 396 -11.78 -23.65 22.18
C ILE A 396 -13.28 -23.43 22.36
N GLN A 397 -13.71 -22.73 23.42
CA GLN A 397 -15.12 -22.41 23.61
C GLN A 397 -15.70 -21.55 22.47
N ARG A 398 -14.94 -20.58 21.96
CA ARG A 398 -15.36 -19.77 20.79
C ARG A 398 -15.49 -20.63 19.54
N PHE A 399 -14.54 -21.53 19.31
CA PHE A 399 -14.60 -22.49 18.21
C PHE A 399 -15.86 -23.37 18.30
N GLU A 400 -16.12 -23.97 19.46
CA GLU A 400 -17.29 -24.83 19.68
C GLU A 400 -18.61 -24.06 19.50
N ALA A 401 -18.71 -22.86 20.06
CA ALA A 401 -19.87 -21.99 19.86
C ALA A 401 -20.06 -21.63 18.38
N SER A 402 -18.98 -21.30 17.67
CA SER A 402 -19.01 -21.00 16.24
C SER A 402 -19.41 -22.23 15.42
N ALA A 403 -18.92 -23.43 15.79
CA ALA A 403 -19.25 -24.68 15.12
C ALA A 403 -20.72 -25.05 15.32
N ALA A 404 -21.26 -24.86 16.52
CA ALA A 404 -22.67 -25.08 16.83
C ALA A 404 -23.60 -24.18 16.00
N VAL A 405 -23.22 -22.90 15.83
CA VAL A 405 -23.99 -21.95 14.98
C VAL A 405 -23.91 -22.33 13.49
N ASN A 406 -22.74 -22.75 12.99
CA ASN A 406 -22.58 -23.15 11.59
C ASN A 406 -23.28 -24.48 11.26
N GLN A 407 -23.45 -25.36 12.24
CA GLN A 407 -24.32 -26.53 12.13
C GLN A 407 -25.81 -26.18 12.28
N GLY A 408 -26.14 -24.89 12.41
CA GLY A 408 -27.46 -24.33 12.60
C GLY A 408 -28.55 -25.09 11.84
N SER A 409 -29.40 -25.70 12.65
CA SER A 409 -30.69 -26.33 12.37
C SER A 409 -31.17 -26.12 10.93
N HIS A 410 -31.09 -27.17 10.13
CA HIS A 410 -31.85 -27.29 8.89
C HIS A 410 -33.35 -27.26 9.25
N MET A 411 -33.88 -26.06 9.50
CA MET A 411 -35.30 -25.87 9.77
C MET A 411 -36.02 -26.24 8.48
N PRO A 412 -36.94 -27.22 8.51
CA PRO A 412 -37.78 -27.47 7.35
C PRO A 412 -38.48 -26.15 6.99
N LYS A 413 -38.51 -25.81 5.69
CA LYS A 413 -39.30 -24.68 5.21
C LYS A 413 -40.76 -25.03 5.48
N VAL A 414 -41.34 -24.43 6.51
CA VAL A 414 -42.75 -24.62 6.87
C VAL A 414 -43.57 -23.64 6.03
N GLY A 415 -44.57 -24.15 5.30
CA GLY A 415 -45.50 -23.32 4.53
C GLY A 415 -46.39 -22.47 5.42
N GLU A 416 -47.04 -21.45 4.85
CA GLU A 416 -47.94 -20.53 5.59
C GLU A 416 -49.18 -21.24 6.21
N ASP A 417 -49.45 -22.48 5.81
CA ASP A 417 -50.56 -23.33 6.27
C ASP A 417 -50.24 -24.14 7.54
N ARG A 418 -49.04 -23.98 8.11
CA ARG A 418 -48.53 -24.87 9.17
C ARG A 418 -47.91 -24.11 10.33
N VAL A 419 -48.02 -24.70 11.51
CA VAL A 419 -47.45 -24.18 12.75
C VAL A 419 -46.24 -25.02 13.14
N LEU A 420 -45.09 -24.36 13.30
CA LEU A 420 -43.86 -24.92 13.85
C LEU A 420 -43.75 -24.50 15.32
N GLN A 421 -43.78 -25.47 16.23
CA GLN A 421 -43.62 -25.24 17.66
C GLN A 421 -42.31 -25.85 18.15
N PHE A 422 -41.51 -25.06 18.88
CA PHE A 422 -40.34 -25.56 19.58
C PHE A 422 -40.69 -25.81 21.05
N VAL A 423 -40.33 -27.00 21.52
CA VAL A 423 -40.42 -27.39 22.93
C VAL A 423 -39.00 -27.67 23.40
N ALA A 424 -38.52 -26.89 24.36
CA ALA A 424 -37.21 -27.07 24.96
C ALA A 424 -37.38 -27.61 26.38
N ASP A 425 -36.67 -28.66 26.72
CA ASP A 425 -36.64 -29.24 28.06
C ASP A 425 -35.22 -29.69 28.41
N ASN A 426 -34.97 -29.94 29.71
CA ASN A 426 -33.71 -30.49 30.15
C ASN A 426 -33.58 -31.95 29.72
N VAL A 427 -32.42 -32.28 29.16
CA VAL A 427 -31.99 -33.64 28.87
C VAL A 427 -30.92 -33.99 29.88
N ASP A 428 -31.35 -34.75 30.87
CA ASP A 428 -30.57 -35.20 32.00
C ASP A 428 -30.20 -36.68 31.82
N HIS A 429 -28.91 -36.99 31.80
CA HIS A 429 -28.40 -38.36 31.78
C HIS A 429 -27.47 -38.60 32.96
N ASN A 430 -27.59 -39.77 33.60
CA ASN A 430 -26.75 -40.18 34.73
C ASN A 430 -26.62 -39.13 35.86
N VAL A 431 -27.68 -38.39 36.16
CA VAL A 431 -27.69 -37.35 37.21
C VAL A 431 -27.47 -37.86 38.65
N ARG A 432 -27.33 -39.18 38.84
CA ARG A 432 -27.15 -39.84 40.14
C ARG A 432 -25.71 -40.32 40.35
N THR A 433 -24.73 -39.51 40.01
CA THR A 433 -23.31 -39.77 40.29
C THR A 433 -22.84 -38.84 41.40
N LEU A 434 -22.21 -39.39 42.45
CA LEU A 434 -21.77 -38.63 43.63
C LEU A 434 -20.75 -37.53 43.31
N ASP A 435 -19.96 -37.72 42.25
CA ASP A 435 -18.91 -36.81 41.78
C ASP A 435 -19.27 -36.08 40.48
N GLY A 436 -20.47 -36.30 39.94
CA GLY A 436 -20.90 -35.75 38.65
C GLY A 436 -20.23 -36.41 37.42
N HIS A 437 -19.39 -37.43 37.59
CA HIS A 437 -18.64 -38.02 36.49
C HIS A 437 -19.53 -38.85 35.56
N GLY A 438 -19.48 -38.58 34.26
CA GLY A 438 -20.33 -39.27 33.27
C GLY A 438 -21.80 -38.84 33.30
N SER A 439 -22.13 -37.77 34.02
CA SER A 439 -23.44 -37.11 33.94
C SER A 439 -23.48 -36.15 32.74
N PHE A 440 -24.65 -36.01 32.13
CA PHE A 440 -24.92 -35.01 31.09
C PHE A 440 -26.13 -34.20 31.52
N HIS A 441 -25.97 -32.87 31.53
CA HIS A 441 -27.05 -31.93 31.71
C HIS A 441 -27.04 -31.01 30.50
N GLY A 442 -28.02 -31.19 29.62
CA GLY A 442 -28.18 -30.38 28.42
C GLY A 442 -29.61 -29.90 28.26
N MET A 443 -29.84 -29.03 27.29
CA MET A 443 -31.19 -28.66 26.86
C MET A 443 -31.47 -29.37 25.54
N GLY A 444 -32.48 -30.23 25.53
CA GLY A 444 -33.02 -30.81 24.31
C GLY A 444 -34.10 -29.90 23.75
N ILE A 445 -34.05 -29.65 22.44
CA ILE A 445 -35.10 -28.88 21.75
C ILE A 445 -35.74 -29.79 20.73
N ILE A 446 -37.05 -29.98 20.83
CA ILE A 446 -37.88 -30.72 19.89
C ILE A 446 -38.68 -29.72 19.06
N ALA A 447 -38.77 -29.96 17.76
CA ALA A 447 -39.60 -29.18 16.84
C ALA A 447 -40.82 -30.02 16.40
N GLY A 448 -42.02 -29.58 16.76
CA GLY A 448 -43.28 -30.16 16.30
C GLY A 448 -43.88 -29.35 15.16
N ILE A 449 -44.45 -30.02 14.15
CA ILE A 449 -45.13 -29.38 13.00
C ILE A 449 -46.58 -29.84 12.97
N THR A 450 -47.52 -28.89 12.91
CA THR A 450 -48.96 -29.17 12.86
C THR A 450 -49.62 -28.39 11.70
N PRO A 451 -50.45 -29.04 10.86
CA PRO A 451 -50.67 -30.49 10.78
C PRO A 451 -49.40 -31.25 10.37
N GLY A 452 -49.31 -32.51 10.79
CA GLY A 452 -48.13 -33.36 10.58
C GLY A 452 -47.81 -33.60 9.10
N ILE A 453 -46.54 -33.87 8.80
CA ILE A 453 -46.07 -34.19 7.45
C ILE A 453 -46.14 -35.71 7.27
N GLU A 454 -46.94 -36.21 6.34
CA GLU A 454 -46.80 -37.58 5.86
C GLU A 454 -45.51 -37.66 5.02
N ASN A 455 -44.44 -38.17 5.62
CA ASN A 455 -43.25 -38.57 4.86
C ASN A 455 -43.49 -40.00 4.35
N GLU A 456 -43.49 -40.20 3.03
CA GLU A 456 -43.63 -41.51 2.36
C GLU A 456 -42.52 -42.53 2.70
N THR A 457 -41.59 -42.23 3.61
CA THR A 457 -40.38 -43.04 3.87
C THR A 457 -40.26 -43.64 5.28
N SER A 458 -41.26 -43.55 6.15
CA SER A 458 -41.19 -44.19 7.48
C SER A 458 -42.26 -45.27 7.68
N ARG A 459 -42.14 -46.36 6.92
CA ARG A 459 -42.65 -47.69 7.34
C ARG A 459 -41.44 -48.54 7.71
N GLU A 460 -41.13 -48.57 9.00
CA GLU A 460 -40.18 -49.40 9.78
C GLU A 460 -39.58 -48.45 10.84
N GLY A 461 -40.05 -48.35 12.09
CA GLY A 461 -40.15 -49.43 13.09
C GLY A 461 -38.72 -49.89 13.41
N VAL A 462 -38.08 -49.64 14.56
CA VAL A 462 -38.53 -49.76 15.95
C VAL A 462 -37.48 -49.08 16.84
N CYS A 463 -37.89 -48.20 17.77
CA CYS A 463 -37.02 -47.78 18.88
C CYS A 463 -37.15 -48.81 20.00
N HIS A 464 -36.11 -49.60 20.24
CA HIS A 464 -35.91 -50.26 21.53
C HIS A 464 -35.09 -49.35 22.44
N TRP A 465 -35.57 -49.25 23.68
CA TRP A 465 -35.01 -48.47 24.78
C TRP A 465 -33.58 -48.87 25.14
#